data_AF-A0A3N2CTY2-F1
#
_entry.id   AF-A0A3N2CTY2-F1
#
_cell.length_a   1.000
_cell.length_b   1.000
_cell.length_c   1.000
_cell.angle_alpha   90.00
_cell.angle_beta   90.00
_cell.angle_gamma   90.00
#
_symmetry.space_group_name_H-M   'P 1'
#
loop_
_entity.id
_entity.type
_entity.pdbx_description
1 polymer ?
#
loop_
_entity_poly.entity_id
_entity_poly.type
_entity_poly.pdbx_seq_one_letter_code
_entity_poly.pdbx_strand_id
1 'polypeptide(L)'
;MDSAPDITVSELRDAVSRMLDVVEAELGEELRLSVDYYWHVSVEEAFSLDVVPKVSGVGQVSDDADTIRDFLNESRDDDTEVVLTHEIEHLTGLLRAIQHLAVQRYDKPAKQPDHAAPANLPTRLRHHARRMTASLISRLTGRSATSPQRSSQPSGTTLPSISLNDAVLEVNRSLWGVVTSDLRQVTVRLAGDGSALHGEFTYAGPITDRERELTQEAAAEVVAAYLDDTDVEFEAVTSPIKTPLVVRDGETTVFRRREFEDVNE
;
A
#
# COMPACT_ATOMS: atom_id res chain seq x y z
N MET A 1 24.45 -1.94 -5.38
CA MET A 1 23.62 -2.53 -4.32
C MET A 1 23.50 -1.45 -3.27
N ASP A 2 22.33 -0.82 -3.19
CA ASP A 2 22.04 0.06 -2.07
C ASP A 2 22.07 -0.77 -0.79
N SER A 3 22.68 -0.25 0.27
CA SER A 3 22.70 -0.94 1.56
C SER A 3 21.26 -1.08 2.06
N ALA A 4 20.96 -2.21 2.70
CA ALA A 4 19.70 -2.36 3.42
C ALA A 4 19.53 -1.19 4.41
N PRO A 5 18.29 -0.70 4.62
CA PRO A 5 18.06 0.40 5.54
C PRO A 5 18.39 -0.03 6.98
N ASP A 6 19.11 0.83 7.71
CA ASP A 6 19.36 0.66 9.14
C ASP A 6 18.22 1.27 9.96
N ILE A 7 17.78 0.59 11.01
CA ILE A 7 16.82 1.10 12.00
C ILE A 7 17.24 0.66 13.41
N THR A 8 17.14 1.55 14.39
CA THR A 8 17.44 1.21 15.78
C THR A 8 16.24 0.56 16.48
N VAL A 9 16.51 -0.27 17.49
CA VAL A 9 15.45 -0.85 18.35
C VAL A 9 14.63 0.25 19.04
N SER A 10 15.24 1.39 19.36
CA SER A 10 14.53 2.54 19.95
C SER A 10 13.53 3.14 18.98
N GLU A 11 13.92 3.35 17.72
CA GLU A 11 13.02 3.86 16.69
C GLU A 11 11.86 2.90 16.43
N LEU A 12 12.14 1.60 16.39
CA LEU A 12 11.11 0.57 16.22
C LEU A 12 10.13 0.57 17.40
N ARG A 13 10.63 0.65 18.63
CA ARG A 13 9.80 0.74 19.85
C ARG A 13 8.90 1.98 19.82
N ASP A 14 9.46 3.14 19.47
CA ASP A 14 8.72 4.39 19.39
C ASP A 14 7.63 4.34 18.31
N ALA A 15 7.94 3.75 17.15
CA ALA A 15 6.98 3.59 16.06
C ALA A 15 5.82 2.68 16.46
N VAL A 16 6.11 1.52 17.06
CA VAL A 16 5.10 0.56 17.53
C VAL A 16 4.23 1.19 18.63
N SER A 17 4.84 1.86 19.60
CA SER A 17 4.10 2.50 20.71
C SER A 17 3.12 3.55 20.19
N ARG A 18 3.58 4.46 19.32
CA ARG A 18 2.70 5.47 18.70
C ARG A 18 1.56 4.87 17.88
N MET A 19 1.80 3.75 17.21
CA MET A 19 0.76 3.06 16.46
C MET A 19 -0.30 2.47 17.41
N LEU A 20 0.12 1.88 18.52
CA LEU A 20 -0.78 1.35 19.54
C LEU A 20 -1.57 2.46 20.25
N ASP A 21 -0.96 3.62 20.52
CA ASP A 21 -1.67 4.80 21.06
C ASP A 21 -2.82 5.23 20.13
N VAL A 22 -2.58 5.22 18.80
CA VAL A 22 -3.61 5.54 17.80
C VAL A 22 -4.69 4.46 17.76
N VAL A 23 -4.32 3.18 17.86
CA VAL A 23 -5.27 2.07 17.92
C VAL A 23 -6.16 2.19 19.15
N GLU A 24 -5.61 2.47 20.32
CA GLU A 24 -6.37 2.68 21.55
C GLU A 24 -7.33 3.87 21.43
N ALA A 25 -6.86 5.00 20.90
CA ALA A 25 -7.69 6.19 20.71
C ALA A 25 -8.88 5.95 19.75
N GLU A 26 -8.69 5.17 18.69
CA GLU A 26 -9.69 4.95 17.64
C GLU A 26 -10.61 3.75 17.92
N LEU A 27 -10.06 2.68 18.48
CA LEU A 27 -10.72 1.38 18.64
C LEU A 27 -11.05 1.03 20.10
N GLY A 28 -10.49 1.76 21.06
CA GLY A 28 -10.63 1.54 22.49
C GLY A 28 -9.51 0.68 23.08
N GLU A 29 -9.42 0.69 24.41
CA GLU A 29 -8.44 -0.09 25.19
C GLU A 29 -8.66 -1.61 25.06
N GLU A 30 -9.93 -2.04 24.99
CA GLU A 30 -10.31 -3.44 24.77
C GLU A 30 -10.67 -3.70 23.32
N LEU A 31 -9.80 -4.42 22.60
CA LEU A 31 -10.02 -4.77 21.20
C LEU A 31 -10.85 -6.05 21.07
N ARG A 32 -11.95 -5.97 20.31
CA ARG A 32 -12.72 -7.14 19.88
C ARG A 32 -12.34 -7.50 18.45
N LEU A 33 -11.38 -8.42 18.32
CA LEU A 33 -10.93 -8.92 17.03
C LEU A 33 -12.03 -9.79 16.41
N SER A 34 -12.37 -9.52 15.14
CA SER A 34 -13.52 -10.15 14.46
C SER A 34 -13.16 -11.46 13.72
N VAL A 35 -11.89 -11.82 13.73
CA VAL A 35 -11.32 -12.98 13.01
C VAL A 35 -10.45 -13.76 13.98
N ASP A 36 -10.50 -15.09 13.88
CA ASP A 36 -9.67 -15.96 14.70
C ASP A 36 -8.61 -16.71 13.87
N TYR A 37 -8.81 -16.91 12.57
CA TYR A 37 -7.85 -17.63 11.73
C TYR A 37 -7.28 -16.74 10.63
N TYR A 38 -6.00 -16.91 10.33
CA TYR A 38 -5.33 -16.26 9.21
C TYR A 38 -4.35 -17.20 8.50
N TRP A 39 -4.07 -16.91 7.24
CA TRP A 39 -3.07 -17.65 6.47
C TRP A 39 -1.67 -17.15 6.79
N HIS A 40 -0.77 -18.08 7.08
CA HIS A 40 0.64 -17.80 7.27
C HIS A 40 1.41 -17.97 5.96
N VAL A 41 2.35 -17.07 5.71
CA VAL A 41 3.34 -17.11 4.63
C VAL A 41 4.69 -16.98 5.32
N SER A 42 5.66 -17.83 4.97
CA SER A 42 6.97 -17.76 5.65
C SER A 42 7.67 -16.44 5.34
N VAL A 43 8.60 -16.02 6.19
CA VAL A 43 9.37 -14.79 5.99
C VAL A 43 10.10 -14.83 4.65
N GLU A 44 10.74 -15.96 4.31
CA GLU A 44 11.46 -16.14 3.06
C GLU A 44 10.55 -15.96 1.84
N GLU A 45 9.33 -16.53 1.88
CA GLU A 45 8.36 -16.40 0.81
C GLU A 45 7.75 -15.00 0.75
N ALA A 46 7.54 -14.34 1.88
CA ALA A 46 6.99 -12.98 1.94
C ALA A 46 7.94 -11.93 1.34
N PHE A 47 9.25 -12.20 1.33
CA PHE A 47 10.28 -11.31 0.74
C PHE A 47 10.76 -11.75 -0.64
N SER A 48 10.25 -12.86 -1.19
CA SER A 48 10.62 -13.32 -2.52
C SER A 48 9.71 -12.70 -3.59
N LEU A 49 10.32 -11.99 -4.54
CA LEU A 49 9.59 -11.37 -5.66
C LEU A 49 9.42 -12.33 -6.85
N ASP A 50 10.17 -13.45 -6.86
CA ASP A 50 10.26 -14.36 -8.00
C ASP A 50 9.31 -15.57 -7.88
N VAL A 51 8.68 -15.77 -6.72
CA VAL A 51 7.81 -16.91 -6.47
C VAL A 51 6.43 -16.48 -5.98
N VAL A 52 5.41 -17.26 -6.34
CA VAL A 52 4.10 -17.15 -5.70
C VAL A 52 4.26 -17.72 -4.28
N PRO A 53 4.02 -16.93 -3.23
CA PRO A 53 4.17 -17.41 -1.86
C PRO A 53 3.22 -18.57 -1.62
N LYS A 54 3.73 -19.66 -1.06
CA LYS A 54 2.88 -20.76 -0.62
C LYS A 54 2.29 -20.40 0.73
N VAL A 55 1.04 -20.78 0.93
CA VAL A 55 0.45 -20.72 2.26
C VAL A 55 1.12 -21.82 3.08
N SER A 56 1.94 -21.44 4.05
CA SER A 56 2.75 -22.35 4.86
C SER A 56 2.00 -22.89 6.08
N GLY A 57 0.88 -22.27 6.46
CA GLY A 57 0.04 -22.73 7.57
C GLY A 57 -1.17 -21.84 7.83
N VAL A 58 -1.91 -22.19 8.87
CA VAL A 58 -2.98 -21.38 9.45
C VAL A 58 -2.51 -20.95 10.84
N GLY A 59 -2.48 -19.64 11.09
CA GLY A 59 -2.31 -19.08 12.43
C GLY A 59 -3.66 -18.81 13.09
N GLN A 60 -3.65 -18.67 14.42
CA GLN A 60 -4.85 -18.44 15.21
C GLN A 60 -4.66 -17.26 16.17
N VAL A 61 -5.50 -16.23 16.03
CA VAL A 61 -5.41 -14.97 16.78
C VAL A 61 -5.63 -15.19 18.28
N SER A 62 -6.52 -16.11 18.67
CA SER A 62 -6.67 -16.45 20.09
C SER A 62 -5.42 -17.08 20.68
N ASP A 63 -4.76 -17.96 19.92
CA ASP A 63 -3.50 -18.61 20.32
C ASP A 63 -2.41 -17.54 20.47
N ASP A 64 -2.26 -16.65 19.48
CA ASP A 64 -1.35 -15.51 19.57
C ASP A 64 -1.60 -14.64 20.80
N ALA A 65 -2.88 -14.37 21.12
CA ALA A 65 -3.24 -13.56 22.27
C ALA A 65 -2.91 -14.24 23.59
N ASP A 66 -3.09 -15.56 23.68
CA ASP A 66 -2.75 -16.36 24.86
C ASP A 66 -1.23 -16.42 25.03
N THR A 67 -0.45 -16.69 23.96
CA THR A 67 1.02 -16.68 24.02
C THR A 67 1.59 -15.34 24.45
N ILE A 68 1.08 -14.22 23.93
CA ILE A 68 1.55 -12.90 24.35
C ILE A 68 1.19 -12.60 25.81
N ARG A 69 0.04 -13.07 26.30
CA ARG A 69 -0.29 -12.94 27.73
C ARG A 69 0.65 -13.77 28.58
N ASP A 70 0.96 -14.99 28.17
CA ASP A 70 1.90 -15.85 28.86
C ASP A 70 3.29 -15.19 28.91
N PHE A 71 3.79 -14.69 27.78
CA PHE A 71 5.04 -13.94 27.70
C PHE A 71 5.09 -12.71 28.63
N LEU A 72 3.96 -12.01 28.81
CA LEU A 72 3.87 -10.85 29.71
C LEU A 72 3.77 -11.25 31.19
N ASN A 73 3.23 -12.43 31.49
CA ASN A 73 2.98 -12.90 32.85
C ASN A 73 4.11 -13.77 33.40
N GLU A 74 4.91 -14.39 32.53
CA GLU A 74 6.08 -15.16 32.93
C GLU A 74 7.06 -14.23 33.68
N SER A 75 7.27 -14.55 34.96
CA SER A 75 8.40 -14.00 35.68
C SER A 75 9.65 -14.38 34.93
N ARG A 76 10.47 -13.37 34.58
CA ARG A 76 11.81 -13.54 34.01
C ARG A 76 12.75 -14.19 35.04
N ASP A 77 12.43 -15.40 35.48
CA ASP A 77 13.42 -16.26 36.10
C ASP A 77 14.46 -16.55 35.01
N ASP A 78 15.73 -16.36 35.35
CA ASP A 78 16.87 -16.25 34.43
C ASP A 78 17.10 -17.49 33.52
N ASP A 79 16.33 -18.56 33.66
CA ASP A 79 16.51 -19.84 32.94
C ASP A 79 15.52 -20.08 31.78
N THR A 80 14.50 -19.23 31.57
CA THR A 80 13.60 -19.38 30.41
C THR A 80 14.19 -18.72 29.17
N GLU A 81 14.65 -19.53 28.21
CA GLU A 81 15.10 -19.05 26.90
C GLU A 81 13.91 -18.51 26.10
N VAL A 82 13.86 -17.18 25.93
CA VAL A 82 12.89 -16.54 25.04
C VAL A 82 13.28 -16.82 23.60
N VAL A 83 12.48 -17.64 22.91
CA VAL A 83 12.62 -17.88 21.47
C VAL A 83 12.06 -16.65 20.73
N LEU A 84 12.89 -15.63 20.56
CA LEU A 84 12.48 -14.33 20.01
C LEU A 84 11.69 -14.43 18.70
N THR A 85 12.07 -15.35 17.81
CA THR A 85 11.34 -15.57 16.54
C THR A 85 9.89 -15.96 16.77
N HIS A 86 9.63 -16.85 17.73
CA HIS A 86 8.29 -17.32 18.09
C HIS A 86 7.43 -16.18 18.62
N GLU A 87 7.95 -15.39 19.57
CA GLU A 87 7.21 -14.25 20.14
C GLU A 87 6.91 -13.16 19.11
N ILE A 88 7.84 -12.92 18.17
CA ILE A 88 7.63 -11.97 17.08
C ILE A 88 6.56 -12.47 16.11
N GLU A 89 6.47 -13.77 15.85
CA GLU A 89 5.45 -14.36 14.97
C GLU A 89 4.04 -14.15 15.56
N HIS A 90 3.84 -14.44 16.84
CA HIS A 90 2.57 -14.21 17.54
C HIS A 90 2.20 -12.72 17.62
N LEU A 91 3.16 -11.85 17.94
CA LEU A 91 2.93 -10.40 17.92
C LEU A 91 2.51 -9.92 16.51
N THR A 92 3.13 -10.47 15.46
CA THR A 92 2.78 -10.16 14.08
C THR A 92 1.36 -10.61 13.73
N GLY A 93 0.94 -11.79 14.21
CA GLY A 93 -0.44 -12.28 14.09
C GLY A 93 -1.47 -11.31 14.67
N LEU A 94 -1.24 -10.84 15.90
CA LEU A 94 -2.09 -9.83 16.54
C LEU A 94 -2.12 -8.50 15.78
N LEU A 95 -0.96 -7.99 15.35
CA LEU A 95 -0.89 -6.74 14.59
C LEU A 95 -1.65 -6.83 13.26
N ARG A 96 -1.63 -7.99 12.59
CA ARG A 96 -2.45 -8.25 11.38
C ARG A 96 -3.94 -8.26 11.69
N ALA A 97 -4.35 -8.86 12.81
CA ALA A 97 -5.75 -8.86 13.23
C ALA A 97 -6.25 -7.44 13.56
N ILE A 98 -5.42 -6.61 14.20
CA ILE A 98 -5.70 -5.19 14.45
C ILE A 98 -5.83 -4.42 13.14
N GLN A 99 -4.91 -4.64 12.19
CA GLN A 99 -5.00 -4.03 10.86
C GLN A 99 -6.31 -4.40 10.17
N HIS A 100 -6.72 -5.67 10.21
CA HIS A 100 -7.97 -6.13 9.63
C HIS A 100 -9.19 -5.44 10.27
N LEU A 101 -9.21 -5.32 11.60
CA LEU A 101 -10.25 -4.60 12.33
C LEU A 101 -10.32 -3.12 11.92
N ALA A 102 -9.16 -2.46 11.80
CA ALA A 102 -9.09 -1.08 11.37
C ALA A 102 -9.67 -0.89 9.96
N VAL A 103 -9.31 -1.75 9.00
CA VAL A 103 -9.85 -1.71 7.62
C VAL A 103 -11.37 -1.87 7.60
N GLN A 104 -11.91 -2.84 8.33
CA GLN A 104 -13.37 -3.05 8.40
C GLN A 104 -14.14 -1.82 8.91
N ARG A 105 -13.53 -1.03 9.80
CA ARG A 105 -14.14 0.21 10.30
C ARG A 105 -14.23 1.28 9.20
N TYR A 106 -13.23 1.37 8.34
CA TYR A 106 -13.22 2.31 7.21
C TYR A 106 -14.15 1.90 6.06
N ASP A 107 -14.39 0.59 5.90
CA ASP A 107 -15.27 0.06 4.85
C ASP A 107 -16.75 0.10 5.23
N LYS A 108 -17.08 0.26 6.53
CA LYS A 108 -18.48 0.51 6.92
C LYS A 108 -18.90 1.86 6.36
N PRO A 109 -19.91 1.92 5.47
CA PRO A 109 -20.43 3.20 5.02
C PRO A 109 -20.88 3.96 6.26
N ALA A 110 -20.33 5.17 6.45
CA ALA A 110 -20.77 6.05 7.51
C ALA A 110 -22.30 6.10 7.43
N LYS A 111 -22.99 5.74 8.52
CA LYS A 111 -24.45 5.89 8.60
C LYS A 111 -24.74 7.31 8.11
N GLN A 112 -25.37 7.41 6.95
CA GLN A 112 -25.66 8.67 6.31
C GLN A 112 -26.45 9.48 7.35
N PRO A 113 -25.96 10.64 7.81
CA PRO A 113 -26.72 11.42 8.77
C PRO A 113 -28.05 11.76 8.11
N ASP A 114 -29.15 11.42 8.79
CA ASP A 114 -30.46 11.98 8.48
C ASP A 114 -30.29 13.50 8.58
N HIS A 115 -30.06 14.17 7.46
CA HIS A 115 -30.42 15.54 7.11
C HIS A 115 -29.62 16.00 5.88
N ALA A 116 -30.36 16.54 4.91
CA ALA A 116 -29.88 16.93 3.60
C ALA A 116 -28.87 18.10 3.64
N ALA A 117 -27.66 17.88 3.13
CA ALA A 117 -26.75 18.87 2.51
C ALA A 117 -25.63 18.12 1.76
N PRO A 118 -25.01 18.70 0.70
CA PRO A 118 -24.60 17.95 -0.48
C PRO A 118 -23.31 17.15 -0.34
N ALA A 119 -23.28 16.06 -1.11
CA ALA A 119 -22.16 15.16 -1.35
C ALA A 119 -20.89 15.93 -1.72
N ASN A 120 -19.77 15.55 -1.09
CA ASN A 120 -18.36 15.67 -1.55
C ASN A 120 -17.32 15.71 -0.40
N LEU A 121 -17.65 15.19 0.80
CA LEU A 121 -16.69 15.06 1.92
C LEU A 121 -15.95 13.71 2.09
N PRO A 122 -16.43 12.53 1.64
CA PRO A 122 -15.75 11.27 1.96
C PRO A 122 -14.37 11.10 1.31
N THR A 123 -14.21 11.56 0.07
CA THR A 123 -12.95 11.40 -0.70
C THR A 123 -11.80 12.18 -0.08
N ARG A 124 -12.07 13.37 0.47
CA ARG A 124 -11.05 14.26 1.05
C ARG A 124 -10.41 13.70 2.34
N LEU A 125 -11.16 12.92 3.12
CA LEU A 125 -10.66 12.33 4.37
C LEU A 125 -9.85 11.06 4.14
N ARG A 126 -10.20 10.23 3.14
CA ARG A 126 -9.38 9.10 2.69
C ARG A 126 -8.02 9.57 2.14
N HIS A 127 -8.03 10.66 1.35
CA HIS A 127 -6.79 11.30 0.90
C HIS A 127 -5.92 11.85 2.03
N HIS A 128 -6.50 12.30 3.14
CA HIS A 128 -5.73 12.88 4.25
C HIS A 128 -4.99 11.80 5.08
N ALA A 129 -5.67 10.68 5.40
CA ALA A 129 -5.05 9.56 6.09
C ALA A 129 -3.92 8.93 5.25
N ARG A 130 -4.13 8.78 3.93
CA ARG A 130 -3.10 8.26 2.99
C ARG A 130 -1.94 9.24 2.77
N ARG A 131 -2.19 10.56 2.73
CA ARG A 131 -1.12 11.60 2.69
C ARG A 131 -0.25 11.58 3.95
N MET A 132 -0.78 11.25 5.12
CA MET A 132 0.02 11.15 6.34
C MET A 132 0.99 9.97 6.28
N THR A 133 0.57 8.82 5.74
CA THR A 133 1.43 7.64 5.57
C THR A 133 2.54 7.89 4.55
N ALA A 134 2.24 8.50 3.40
CA ALA A 134 3.23 8.87 2.39
C ALA A 134 4.21 9.95 2.90
N SER A 135 3.72 10.94 3.65
CA SER A 135 4.56 11.97 4.27
C SER A 135 5.47 11.42 5.37
N LEU A 136 5.06 10.38 6.11
CA LEU A 136 5.90 9.75 7.12
C LEU A 136 7.06 8.99 6.44
N ILE A 137 6.76 8.25 5.38
CA ILE A 137 7.74 7.47 4.61
C ILE A 137 8.74 8.38 3.89
N SER A 138 8.29 9.50 3.30
CA SER A 138 9.18 10.50 2.69
C SER A 138 10.14 11.17 3.69
N ARG A 139 9.76 11.27 4.97
CA ARG A 139 10.64 11.77 6.04
C ARG A 139 11.62 10.70 6.51
N LEU A 140 11.19 9.44 6.54
CA LEU A 140 12.04 8.30 6.88
C LEU A 140 13.07 7.98 5.78
N THR A 141 12.80 8.31 4.51
CA THR A 141 13.76 8.17 3.39
C THR A 141 14.69 9.38 3.20
N GLY A 142 14.68 10.36 4.12
CA GLY A 142 15.63 11.48 4.12
C GLY A 142 15.38 12.60 3.10
N ARG A 143 14.24 12.60 2.38
CA ARG A 143 13.86 13.71 1.49
C ARG A 143 13.26 14.87 2.33
N SER A 144 14.12 15.75 2.82
CA SER A 144 13.71 17.00 3.49
C SER A 144 13.30 18.06 2.45
N ALA A 145 12.09 18.59 2.59
CA ALA A 145 11.65 19.82 1.91
C ALA A 145 12.27 21.04 2.63
N THR A 146 13.44 21.50 2.19
CA THR A 146 14.01 22.78 2.60
C THR A 146 13.45 23.90 1.73
N SER A 147 12.75 24.86 2.36
CA SER A 147 12.35 26.12 1.72
C SER A 147 13.58 26.95 1.33
N PRO A 148 13.72 27.43 0.07
CA PRO A 148 14.81 28.31 -0.29
C PRO A 148 14.47 29.78 -0.01
N GLN A 149 15.36 30.42 0.74
CA GLN A 149 15.46 31.86 0.88
C GLN A 149 15.91 32.46 -0.47
N ARG A 150 15.08 33.35 -1.05
CA ARG A 150 15.33 33.98 -2.37
C ARG A 150 16.65 34.76 -2.37
N SER A 151 17.60 34.30 -3.17
CA SER A 151 18.65 35.15 -3.76
C SER A 151 18.64 34.96 -5.27
N SER A 152 18.66 36.07 -6.00
CA SER A 152 18.53 36.16 -7.45
C SER A 152 19.82 35.73 -8.17
N GLN A 153 19.76 34.59 -8.86
CA GLN A 153 20.72 34.14 -9.88
C GLN A 153 19.97 33.62 -11.12
N PRO A 154 20.59 33.64 -12.33
CA PRO A 154 19.88 33.53 -13.59
C PRO A 154 19.39 32.11 -13.88
N SER A 155 18.15 32.04 -14.36
CA SER A 155 17.34 30.85 -14.61
C SER A 155 17.91 29.95 -15.71
N GLY A 156 18.46 28.82 -15.27
CA GLY A 156 18.59 27.59 -16.04
C GLY A 156 18.05 26.44 -15.17
N THR A 157 16.83 26.58 -14.67
CA THR A 157 16.22 25.58 -13.79
C THR A 157 15.69 24.46 -14.66
N THR A 158 16.50 23.42 -14.87
CA THR A 158 16.00 22.14 -15.38
C THR A 158 14.92 21.68 -14.41
N LEU A 159 13.67 21.62 -14.87
CA LEU A 159 12.56 21.12 -14.06
C LEU A 159 12.91 19.71 -13.57
N PRO A 160 12.55 19.34 -12.34
CA PRO A 160 12.80 18.00 -11.84
C PRO A 160 12.00 16.99 -12.68
N SER A 161 12.71 16.25 -13.54
CA SER A 161 12.11 15.17 -14.33
C SER A 161 11.78 13.99 -13.42
N ILE A 162 10.57 13.45 -13.53
CA ILE A 162 10.19 12.22 -12.83
C ILE A 162 11.07 11.06 -13.31
N SER A 163 11.57 10.25 -12.37
CA SER A 163 12.17 8.97 -12.68
C SER A 163 11.07 7.94 -12.95
N LEU A 164 11.24 7.12 -13.99
CA LEU A 164 10.31 6.02 -14.30
C LEU A 164 10.13 5.07 -13.11
N ASN A 165 11.18 4.84 -12.31
CA ASN A 165 11.09 4.00 -11.12
C ASN A 165 10.17 4.60 -10.04
N ASP A 166 10.26 5.91 -9.82
CA ASP A 166 9.39 6.61 -8.89
C ASP A 166 7.93 6.52 -9.39
N ALA A 167 7.70 6.70 -10.70
CA ALA A 167 6.39 6.53 -11.34
C ALA A 167 5.80 5.13 -11.12
N VAL A 168 6.59 4.09 -11.37
CA VAL A 168 6.15 2.70 -11.16
C VAL A 168 5.75 2.46 -9.71
N LEU A 169 6.52 2.97 -8.74
CA LEU A 169 6.24 2.79 -7.32
C LEU A 169 4.96 3.52 -6.87
N GLU A 170 4.77 4.78 -7.27
CA GLU A 170 3.57 5.52 -6.88
C GLU A 170 2.31 4.94 -7.55
N VAL A 171 2.42 4.50 -8.80
CA VAL A 171 1.30 3.79 -9.46
C VAL A 171 1.02 2.48 -8.75
N ASN A 172 2.04 1.68 -8.41
CA ASN A 172 1.84 0.42 -7.68
C ASN A 172 1.11 0.63 -6.35
N ARG A 173 1.46 1.68 -5.59
CA ARG A 173 0.76 2.04 -4.35
C ARG A 173 -0.69 2.44 -4.60
N SER A 174 -0.95 3.22 -5.64
CA SER A 174 -2.31 3.63 -6.01
C SER A 174 -3.20 2.44 -6.41
N LEU A 175 -2.59 1.29 -6.75
CA LEU A 175 -3.35 0.07 -7.07
C LEU A 175 -4.01 -0.57 -5.83
N TRP A 176 -3.64 -0.18 -4.60
CA TRP A 176 -4.23 -0.73 -3.39
C TRP A 176 -5.70 -0.33 -3.22
N GLY A 177 -6.59 -1.28 -3.52
CA GLY A 177 -8.05 -1.12 -3.40
C GLY A 177 -8.75 -0.75 -4.71
N VAL A 178 -8.02 -0.62 -5.82
CA VAL A 178 -8.59 -0.33 -7.15
C VAL A 178 -8.50 -1.51 -8.14
N VAL A 179 -7.84 -2.60 -7.75
CA VAL A 179 -7.76 -3.84 -8.56
C VAL A 179 -9.11 -4.56 -8.51
N THR A 180 -9.73 -4.76 -9.68
CA THR A 180 -10.95 -5.56 -9.85
C THR A 180 -10.60 -6.94 -10.42
N SER A 181 -11.57 -7.86 -10.40
CA SER A 181 -11.43 -9.16 -11.07
C SER A 181 -11.17 -9.02 -12.57
N ASP A 182 -11.64 -7.95 -13.20
CA ASP A 182 -11.55 -7.72 -14.64
C ASP A 182 -10.31 -6.93 -15.04
N LEU A 183 -9.58 -6.32 -14.11
CA LEU A 183 -8.31 -5.66 -14.43
C LEU A 183 -7.26 -6.70 -14.87
N ARG A 184 -6.76 -6.56 -16.09
CA ARG A 184 -5.78 -7.48 -16.70
C ARG A 184 -4.36 -6.94 -16.64
N GLN A 185 -4.16 -5.65 -16.87
CA GLN A 185 -2.83 -5.04 -16.92
C GLN A 185 -2.89 -3.57 -16.53
N VAL A 186 -1.83 -3.09 -15.90
CA VAL A 186 -1.53 -1.66 -15.79
C VAL A 186 -0.14 -1.42 -16.33
N THR A 187 -0.03 -0.58 -17.36
CA THR A 187 1.25 -0.09 -17.89
C THR A 187 1.40 1.39 -17.67
N VAL A 188 2.65 1.85 -17.59
CA VAL A 188 3.00 3.26 -17.48
C VAL A 188 4.12 3.60 -18.45
N ARG A 189 4.14 4.83 -18.95
CA ARG A 189 5.25 5.38 -19.72
C ARG A 189 5.42 6.86 -19.42
N LEU A 190 6.66 7.32 -19.46
CA LEU A 190 6.95 8.76 -19.43
C LEU A 190 7.00 9.31 -20.84
N ALA A 191 6.58 10.55 -21.02
CA ALA A 191 6.91 11.32 -22.21
C ALA A 191 8.43 11.45 -22.34
N GLY A 192 8.94 11.63 -23.57
CA GLY A 192 10.37 11.64 -23.84
C GLY A 192 11.16 12.75 -23.12
N ASP A 193 10.48 13.81 -22.68
CA ASP A 193 11.04 14.91 -21.87
C ASP A 193 10.77 14.75 -20.36
N GLY A 194 10.07 13.69 -19.94
CA GLY A 194 9.71 13.41 -18.55
C GLY A 194 8.63 14.34 -17.98
N SER A 195 7.99 15.17 -18.80
CA SER A 195 6.97 16.14 -18.37
C SER A 195 5.60 15.52 -18.09
N ALA A 196 5.33 14.36 -18.69
CA ALA A 196 4.06 13.67 -18.56
C ALA A 196 4.24 12.19 -18.22
N LEU A 197 3.36 11.69 -17.36
CA LEU A 197 3.18 10.28 -17.02
C LEU A 197 1.85 9.80 -17.61
N HIS A 198 1.93 8.84 -18.53
CA HIS A 198 0.75 8.17 -19.07
C HIS A 198 0.62 6.78 -18.46
N GLY A 199 -0.56 6.45 -17.93
CA GLY A 199 -0.92 5.12 -17.47
C GLY A 199 -2.08 4.54 -18.26
N GLU A 200 -2.07 3.21 -18.45
CA GLU A 200 -3.15 2.50 -19.13
C GLU A 200 -3.63 1.32 -18.26
N PHE A 201 -4.91 1.31 -17.94
CA PHE A 201 -5.59 0.23 -17.22
C PHE A 201 -6.36 -0.62 -18.24
N THR A 202 -5.87 -1.83 -18.49
CA THR A 202 -6.50 -2.76 -19.42
C THR A 202 -7.47 -3.68 -18.70
N TYR A 203 -8.76 -3.64 -19.05
CA TYR A 203 -9.82 -4.45 -18.47
C TYR A 203 -10.31 -5.57 -19.40
N ALA A 204 -10.80 -6.65 -18.79
CA ALA A 204 -11.39 -7.81 -19.44
C ALA A 204 -12.86 -7.54 -19.80
N GLY A 205 -13.10 -7.00 -21.00
CA GLY A 205 -14.44 -6.73 -21.50
C GLY A 205 -14.85 -5.26 -21.37
N PRO A 206 -16.16 -4.94 -21.49
CA PRO A 206 -16.64 -3.56 -21.46
C PRO A 206 -16.35 -2.88 -20.11
N ILE A 207 -15.69 -1.72 -20.14
CA ILE A 207 -15.38 -0.95 -18.93
C ILE A 207 -16.68 -0.40 -18.33
N THR A 208 -16.91 -0.75 -17.07
CA THR A 208 -18.01 -0.26 -16.24
C THR A 208 -17.75 1.15 -15.72
N ASP A 209 -18.79 1.84 -15.23
CA ASP A 209 -18.61 3.15 -14.59
C ASP A 209 -17.72 3.05 -13.34
N ARG A 210 -17.83 1.94 -12.60
CA ARG A 210 -17.00 1.68 -11.43
C ARG A 210 -15.52 1.60 -11.79
N GLU A 211 -15.16 0.95 -12.89
CA GLU A 211 -13.76 0.83 -13.32
C GLU A 211 -13.19 2.16 -13.82
N ARG A 212 -14.02 2.99 -14.46
CA ARG A 212 -13.65 4.37 -14.80
C ARG A 212 -13.37 5.18 -13.53
N GLU A 213 -14.23 5.10 -12.52
CA GLU A 213 -14.02 5.75 -11.23
C GLU A 213 -12.74 5.27 -10.55
N LEU A 214 -12.48 3.97 -10.53
CA LEU A 214 -11.28 3.38 -9.93
C LEU A 214 -10.00 3.81 -10.65
N THR A 215 -10.04 3.88 -11.99
CA THR A 215 -8.91 4.39 -12.80
C THR A 215 -8.64 5.86 -12.48
N GLN A 216 -9.69 6.67 -12.34
CA GLN A 216 -9.57 8.08 -11.96
C GLN A 216 -9.10 8.28 -10.51
N GLU A 217 -9.52 7.42 -9.59
CA GLU A 217 -9.06 7.41 -8.19
C GLU A 217 -7.55 7.15 -8.14
N ALA A 218 -7.07 6.12 -8.84
CA ALA A 218 -5.65 5.83 -8.96
C ALA A 218 -4.87 7.02 -9.56
N ALA A 219 -5.38 7.60 -10.65
CA ALA A 219 -4.77 8.78 -11.28
C ALA A 219 -4.66 9.97 -10.30
N ALA A 220 -5.72 10.24 -9.53
CA ALA A 220 -5.73 11.33 -8.56
C ALA A 220 -4.72 11.11 -7.42
N GLU A 221 -4.50 9.86 -7.00
CA GLU A 221 -3.47 9.53 -6.01
C GLU A 221 -2.07 9.74 -6.55
N VAL A 222 -1.83 9.35 -7.80
CA VAL A 222 -0.54 9.54 -8.49
C VAL A 222 -0.27 11.04 -8.68
N VAL A 223 -1.26 11.81 -9.15
CA VAL A 223 -1.18 13.29 -9.21
C VAL A 223 -0.81 13.87 -7.86
N ALA A 224 -1.42 13.41 -6.76
CA ALA A 224 -1.14 13.94 -5.43
C ALA A 224 0.27 13.62 -4.92
N ALA A 225 0.95 12.61 -5.50
CA ALA A 225 2.32 12.26 -5.17
C ALA A 225 3.36 13.11 -5.94
N TYR A 226 2.98 13.66 -7.10
CA TYR A 226 3.83 14.54 -7.89
C TYR A 226 3.53 16.01 -7.62
N LEU A 227 4.57 16.85 -7.62
CA LEU A 227 4.42 18.30 -7.50
C LEU A 227 3.86 18.88 -8.81
N ASP A 228 3.32 20.10 -8.72
CA ASP A 228 2.44 20.81 -9.69
C ASP A 228 2.86 20.85 -11.18
N ASP A 229 4.03 20.32 -11.56
CA ASP A 229 4.64 20.46 -12.88
C ASP A 229 4.64 19.16 -13.72
N THR A 230 3.93 18.10 -13.30
CA THR A 230 3.80 16.87 -14.11
C THR A 230 2.36 16.64 -14.53
N ASP A 231 2.17 16.50 -15.84
CA ASP A 231 0.91 16.05 -16.40
C ASP A 231 0.74 14.54 -16.19
N VAL A 232 -0.33 14.14 -15.51
CA VAL A 232 -0.60 12.73 -15.23
C VAL A 232 -1.91 12.35 -15.88
N GLU A 233 -1.86 11.40 -16.81
CA GLU A 233 -3.02 10.94 -17.57
C GLU A 233 -3.15 9.43 -17.44
N PHE A 234 -4.36 8.97 -17.11
CA PHE A 234 -4.68 7.55 -17.05
C PHE A 234 -5.89 7.25 -17.89
N GLU A 235 -5.80 6.19 -18.68
CA GLU A 235 -6.88 5.72 -19.53
C GLU A 235 -7.28 4.29 -19.16
N ALA A 236 -8.59 4.02 -19.17
CA ALA A 236 -9.12 2.67 -19.10
C ALA A 236 -9.38 2.16 -20.52
N VAL A 237 -8.82 1.02 -20.87
CA VAL A 237 -8.98 0.38 -22.19
C VAL A 237 -9.51 -1.04 -22.06
N THR A 238 -10.24 -1.50 -23.07
CA THR A 238 -10.78 -2.86 -23.12
C THR A 238 -9.85 -3.78 -23.90
N SER A 239 -9.56 -4.97 -23.39
CA SER A 239 -8.92 -6.03 -24.17
C SER A 239 -9.57 -7.39 -23.89
N PRO A 240 -10.05 -8.13 -24.91
CA PRO A 240 -10.65 -9.44 -24.71
C PRO A 240 -9.68 -10.41 -24.03
N ILE A 241 -10.16 -11.23 -23.09
CA ILE A 241 -9.33 -12.16 -22.29
C ILE A 241 -8.42 -13.05 -23.15
N LYS A 242 -8.89 -13.47 -24.33
CA LYS A 242 -8.13 -14.36 -25.24
C LYS A 242 -7.06 -13.63 -26.05
N THR A 243 -7.04 -12.30 -26.03
CA THR A 243 -6.05 -11.50 -26.74
C THR A 243 -4.81 -11.34 -25.87
N PRO A 244 -3.62 -11.78 -26.33
CA PRO A 244 -2.38 -11.56 -25.61
C PRO A 244 -2.16 -10.08 -25.35
N LEU A 245 -1.79 -9.76 -24.12
CA LEU A 245 -1.40 -8.40 -23.75
C LEU A 245 0.01 -8.13 -24.27
N VAL A 246 0.16 -7.04 -25.01
CA VAL A 246 1.44 -6.57 -25.57
C VAL A 246 1.82 -5.29 -24.84
N VAL A 247 3.02 -5.26 -24.28
CA VAL A 247 3.62 -4.05 -23.72
C VAL A 247 4.25 -3.28 -24.88
N ARG A 248 3.90 -2.00 -25.06
CA ARG A 248 4.44 -1.20 -26.16
C ARG A 248 5.86 -0.75 -25.84
N ASP A 249 6.60 -0.34 -26.88
CA ASP A 249 7.95 0.20 -26.68
C ASP A 249 7.92 1.43 -25.77
N GLY A 250 8.82 1.48 -24.78
CA GLY A 250 8.86 2.52 -23.75
C GLY A 250 7.81 2.40 -22.63
N GLU A 251 6.93 1.39 -22.64
CA GLU A 251 6.03 1.11 -21.52
C GLU A 251 6.67 0.17 -20.49
N THR A 252 6.35 0.40 -19.22
CA THR A 252 6.70 -0.48 -18.11
C THR A 252 5.43 -1.07 -17.51
N THR A 253 5.43 -2.37 -17.26
CA THR A 253 4.31 -3.05 -16.60
C THR A 253 4.38 -2.84 -15.09
N VAL A 254 3.33 -2.28 -14.51
CA VAL A 254 3.18 -2.11 -13.05
C VAL A 254 2.39 -3.26 -12.44
N PHE A 255 1.38 -3.73 -13.17
CA PHE A 255 0.55 -4.86 -12.77
C PHE A 255 0.20 -5.70 -13.98
N ARG A 256 0.20 -7.02 -13.82
CA ARG A 256 -0.32 -7.96 -14.81
C ARG A 256 -1.01 -9.10 -14.12
N ARG A 257 -2.30 -9.26 -14.39
CA ARG A 257 -3.09 -10.42 -13.96
C ARG A 257 -2.49 -11.65 -14.63
N ARG A 258 -2.21 -12.68 -13.84
CA ARG A 258 -1.85 -13.99 -14.38
C ARG A 258 -3.08 -14.57 -15.04
N GLU A 259 -3.03 -14.73 -16.35
CA GLU A 259 -4.04 -15.44 -17.11
C GLU A 259 -3.54 -16.86 -17.29
N PHE A 260 -4.44 -17.84 -17.24
CA PHE A 260 -4.08 -19.23 -17.46
C PHE A 260 -3.43 -19.32 -18.85
N GLU A 261 -2.11 -19.48 -18.88
CA GLU A 261 -1.44 -20.01 -20.05
C GLU A 261 -2.08 -21.38 -20.26
N ASP A 262 -2.70 -21.58 -21.41
CA ASP A 262 -3.12 -22.91 -21.83
C ASP A 262 -1.88 -23.80 -21.66
N VAL A 263 -1.92 -24.67 -20.65
CA VAL A 263 -0.96 -25.74 -20.48
C VAL A 263 -1.20 -26.61 -21.69
N ASN A 264 -0.43 -26.39 -22.75
CA ASN A 264 -0.37 -27.28 -23.89
C ASN A 264 0.20 -28.61 -23.38
N GLU A 265 -0.68 -29.49 -22.89
CA GLU A 265 -0.45 -30.94 -22.78
C GLU A 265 -0.45 -31.59 -24.17
#